data_AF-A0A0A5GMS0-F1
#
_entry.id   AF-A0A0A5GMS0-F1
#
_cell.length_a   1.000
_cell.length_b   1.000
_cell.length_c   1.000
_cell.angle_alpha   90.00
_cell.angle_beta   90.00
_cell.angle_gamma   90.00
#
_symmetry.space_group_name_H-M   'P 1'
#
loop_
_entity.id
_entity.type
_entity.pdbx_description
1 polymer ?
#
loop_
_entity_poly.entity_id
_entity_poly.type
_entity_poly.pdbx_seq_one_letter_code
_entity_poly.pdbx_strand_id
1 'polypeptide(L)'
;MELQENDQSLQTLTAIRLVKKSKEAYNHAATTVENGSPIAEEISQACFQICLECSNLLNAMEEGATDEMRDLGNLNKLLCEQLLMGETSLIKE
;
A
#
# COMPACT_ATOMS: atom_id res chain seq x y z
N MET A 1 15.02 13.85 -26.22
CA MET A 1 14.30 12.56 -26.17
C MET A 1 14.78 11.72 -24.98
N GLU A 2 16.08 11.61 -24.73
CA GLU A 2 16.65 10.83 -23.60
C GLU A 2 16.27 11.32 -22.18
N LEU A 3 16.00 12.62 -21.99
CA LEU A 3 15.57 13.16 -20.68
C LEU A 3 14.18 12.66 -20.24
N GLN A 4 13.29 12.42 -21.21
CA GLN A 4 11.89 12.08 -20.94
C GLN A 4 11.73 10.59 -20.56
N GLU A 5 12.55 9.71 -21.14
CA GLU A 5 12.58 8.27 -20.83
C GLU A 5 13.19 7.99 -19.44
N ASN A 6 14.17 8.80 -19.02
CA ASN A 6 14.78 8.69 -17.69
C ASN A 6 13.81 9.06 -16.56
N ASP A 7 12.99 10.11 -16.76
CA ASP A 7 11.99 10.52 -15.77
C ASP A 7 10.86 9.49 -15.61
N GLN A 8 10.38 8.90 -16.72
CA GLN A 8 9.40 7.81 -16.67
C GLN A 8 9.93 6.54 -15.99
N SER A 9 11.20 6.18 -16.26
CA SER A 9 11.85 5.03 -15.62
C SER A 9 11.99 5.22 -14.12
N LEU A 10 12.35 6.44 -13.67
CA LEU A 10 12.46 6.77 -12.25
C LEU A 10 11.09 6.78 -11.54
N GLN A 11 10.06 7.33 -12.18
CA GLN A 11 8.68 7.28 -11.68
C GLN A 11 8.21 5.83 -11.50
N THR A 12 8.43 4.98 -12.51
CA THR A 12 8.06 3.56 -12.46
C THR A 12 8.78 2.83 -11.33
N LEU A 13 10.08 3.03 -11.16
CA LEU A 13 10.84 2.44 -10.05
C LEU A 13 10.34 2.92 -8.68
N THR A 14 9.97 4.20 -8.59
CA THR A 14 9.40 4.79 -7.37
C THR A 14 8.03 4.16 -7.06
N ALA A 15 7.17 4.01 -8.06
CA ALA A 15 5.87 3.36 -7.92
C ALA A 15 6.01 1.91 -7.43
N ILE A 16 6.92 1.13 -8.04
CA ILE A 16 7.22 -0.25 -7.62
C ILE A 16 7.67 -0.30 -6.16
N ARG A 17 8.56 0.61 -5.75
CA ARG A 17 9.06 0.68 -4.37
C ARG A 17 7.94 0.98 -3.38
N LEU A 18 7.07 1.95 -3.70
CA LEU A 18 5.94 2.33 -2.86
C LEU A 18 4.97 1.16 -2.67
N VAL A 19 4.58 0.51 -3.76
CA VAL A 19 3.67 -0.65 -3.71
C VAL A 19 4.26 -1.77 -2.88
N LYS A 20 5.54 -2.14 -3.11
CA LYS A 20 6.22 -3.18 -2.31
C LYS A 20 6.20 -2.87 -0.82
N LYS A 21 6.54 -1.64 -0.43
CA LYS A 21 6.52 -1.21 0.97
C LYS A 21 5.12 -1.30 1.57
N SER A 22 4.08 -0.85 0.84
CA SER A 22 2.69 -0.92 1.32
C SER A 22 2.21 -2.36 1.51
N LYS A 23 2.59 -3.27 0.59
CA LYS A 23 2.26 -4.69 0.69
C LYS A 23 2.94 -5.35 1.88
N GLU A 24 4.22 -5.05 2.12
CA GLU A 24 4.96 -5.58 3.27
C GLU A 24 4.37 -5.09 4.60
N ALA A 25 3.99 -3.80 4.67
CA ALA A 25 3.31 -3.24 5.84
C ALA A 25 1.96 -3.93 6.10
N TYR A 26 1.16 -4.14 5.04
CA TYR A 26 -0.12 -4.86 5.14
C TYR A 26 0.07 -6.29 5.65
N ASN A 27 0.98 -7.06 5.04
CA ASN A 27 1.25 -8.43 5.44
C ASN A 27 1.69 -8.53 6.92
N HIS A 28 2.50 -7.58 7.37
CA HIS A 28 2.92 -7.51 8.77
C HIS A 28 1.75 -7.21 9.71
N ALA A 29 0.90 -6.25 9.37
CA ALA A 29 -0.30 -5.93 10.15
C ALA A 29 -1.28 -7.10 10.20
N ALA A 30 -1.58 -7.73 9.05
CA ALA A 30 -2.46 -8.90 8.97
C ALA A 30 -1.94 -10.04 9.86
N THR A 31 -0.66 -10.38 9.76
CA THR A 31 -0.02 -11.40 10.62
C THR A 31 -0.10 -11.05 12.10
N THR A 32 0.05 -9.75 12.44
CA THR A 32 0.00 -9.28 13.83
C THR A 32 -1.42 -9.40 14.41
N VAL A 33 -2.44 -9.08 13.62
CA VAL A 33 -3.86 -9.23 13.95
C VAL A 33 -4.24 -10.71 14.09
N GLU A 34 -3.85 -11.56 13.13
CA GLU A 34 -4.10 -13.00 13.15
C GLU A 34 -3.52 -13.69 14.38
N ASN A 35 -2.34 -13.24 14.84
CA ASN A 35 -1.71 -13.75 16.04
C ASN A 35 -2.33 -13.23 17.34
N GLY A 36 -3.33 -12.35 17.29
CA GLY A 36 -3.97 -11.77 18.47
C GLY A 36 -3.01 -10.93 19.30
N SER A 37 -2.04 -10.27 18.66
CA SER A 37 -1.02 -9.48 19.35
C SER A 37 -1.66 -8.32 20.12
N PRO A 38 -1.20 -8.01 21.35
CA PRO A 38 -1.72 -6.88 22.12
C PRO A 38 -1.40 -5.52 21.49
N ILE A 39 -0.49 -5.48 20.50
CA ILE A 39 -0.12 -4.26 19.76
C ILE A 39 -0.72 -4.22 18.35
N ALA A 40 -1.72 -5.07 18.06
CA ALA A 40 -2.30 -5.20 16.73
C ALA A 40 -2.95 -3.90 16.23
N GLU A 41 -3.53 -3.12 17.13
CA GLU A 41 -4.14 -1.82 16.80
C GLU A 41 -3.06 -0.83 16.35
N GLU A 42 -2.00 -0.65 17.12
CA GLU A 42 -0.91 0.28 16.80
C GLU A 42 -0.20 -0.09 15.50
N ILE A 43 0.03 -1.39 15.26
CA ILE A 43 0.63 -1.87 14.01
C ILE A 43 -0.32 -1.64 12.83
N SER A 44 -1.63 -1.85 13.00
CA SER A 44 -2.61 -1.60 11.94
C SER A 44 -2.71 -0.10 11.61
N GLN A 45 -2.64 0.78 12.61
CA GLN A 45 -2.60 2.24 12.41
C GLN A 45 -1.34 2.67 11.64
N ALA A 46 -0.19 2.13 12.01
CA ALA A 46 1.06 2.38 11.31
C ALA A 46 1.02 1.87 9.86
N CYS A 47 0.46 0.67 9.62
CA CYS A 47 0.23 0.17 8.26
C CYS A 47 -0.66 1.12 7.45
N PHE A 48 -1.80 1.51 8.01
CA PHE A 48 -2.76 2.36 7.33
C PHE A 48 -2.12 3.67 6.89
N GLN A 49 -1.33 4.30 7.76
CA GLN A 49 -0.61 5.53 7.40
C GLN A 49 0.37 5.31 6.24
N ILE A 50 1.13 4.21 6.24
CA ILE A 50 2.04 3.85 5.14
C ILE A 50 1.27 3.64 3.83
N CYS A 51 0.14 2.94 3.88
CA CYS A 51 -0.66 2.64 2.70
C CYS A 51 -1.39 3.88 2.18
N LEU A 52 -1.83 4.78 3.06
CA LEU A 52 -2.40 6.08 2.71
C LEU A 52 -1.38 6.96 2.00
N GLU A 53 -0.16 7.06 2.52
CA GLU A 53 0.93 7.81 1.88
C GLU A 53 1.30 7.20 0.53
N CYS A 54 1.40 5.87 0.44
CA CYS A 54 1.64 5.14 -0.80
C CYS A 54 0.58 5.48 -1.86
N SER A 55 -0.70 5.33 -1.50
CA SER A 55 -1.85 5.64 -2.35
C SER A 55 -1.82 7.09 -2.82
N ASN A 56 -1.61 8.06 -1.92
CA ASN A 56 -1.55 9.48 -2.27
C ASN A 56 -0.41 9.79 -3.25
N LEU A 57 0.78 9.21 -3.04
CA LEU A 57 1.92 9.42 -3.92
C LEU A 57 1.69 8.82 -5.32
N LEU A 58 1.10 7.62 -5.40
CA LEU A 58 0.78 6.97 -6.68
C LEU A 58 -0.35 7.68 -7.43
N ASN A 59 -1.34 8.21 -6.71
CA ASN A 59 -2.41 9.02 -7.30
C ASN A 59 -1.90 10.37 -7.83
N ALA A 60 -0.75 10.86 -7.36
CA ALA A 60 -0.11 12.07 -7.85
C ALA A 60 0.85 11.84 -9.03
N MET A 61 1.15 10.58 -9.38
CA MET A 61 1.98 10.26 -10.55
C MET A 61 1.17 10.36 -11.84
N GLU A 62 1.84 10.75 -12.93
CA GLU A 62 1.23 10.80 -14.27
C GLU A 62 0.67 9.43 -14.69
N GLU A 63 -0.43 9.46 -15.44
CA GLU A 63 -1.09 8.27 -15.98
C GLU A 63 -0.17 7.49 -16.93
N GLY A 64 -0.33 6.17 -16.98
CA GLY A 64 0.45 5.30 -17.84
C GLY A 64 0.99 4.07 -17.11
N ALA A 65 2.30 3.84 -17.18
CA ALA A 65 2.94 2.62 -16.66
C ALA A 65 2.79 2.39 -15.14
N THR A 66 2.20 3.32 -14.41
CA THR A 66 1.98 3.26 -12.96
C THR A 66 0.52 3.02 -12.56
N ASP A 67 -0.41 2.89 -13.51
CA ASP A 67 -1.85 2.77 -13.23
C ASP A 67 -2.17 1.51 -12.40
N GLU A 68 -1.60 0.36 -12.76
CA GLU A 68 -1.74 -0.87 -11.96
C GLU A 68 -1.13 -0.73 -10.55
N MET A 69 -0.03 0.01 -10.42
CA MET A 69 0.59 0.27 -9.13
C MET A 69 -0.31 1.13 -8.25
N ARG A 70 -0.98 2.13 -8.85
CA ARG A 70 -1.97 2.99 -8.18
C ARG A 70 -3.12 2.17 -7.62
N ASP A 71 -3.68 1.25 -8.42
CA ASP A 71 -4.74 0.35 -7.99
C ASP A 71 -4.30 -0.55 -6.83
N LEU A 72 -3.09 -1.11 -6.89
CA LEU A 72 -2.53 -1.91 -5.80
C LEU A 72 -2.31 -1.08 -4.52
N GLY A 73 -1.83 0.15 -4.65
CA GLY A 73 -1.66 1.07 -3.51
C GLY A 73 -3.00 1.40 -2.83
N ASN A 74 -4.04 1.65 -3.64
CA ASN A 74 -5.39 1.91 -3.16
C ASN A 74 -6.01 0.67 -2.48
N LEU A 75 -5.80 -0.52 -3.05
CA LEU A 75 -6.25 -1.78 -2.46
C LEU A 75 -5.61 -2.03 -1.09
N ASN A 76 -4.28 -1.87 -0.97
CA ASN A 76 -3.59 -2.07 0.31
C ASN A 76 -4.08 -1.09 1.39
N LYS A 77 -4.38 0.17 1.00
CA LYS A 77 -4.99 1.15 1.91
C LYS A 77 -6.34 0.67 2.41
N LEU A 78 -7.22 0.21 1.52
CA LEU A 78 -8.55 -0.30 1.89
C LEU A 78 -8.45 -1.50 2.83
N LEU A 79 -7.54 -2.43 2.56
CA LEU A 79 -7.34 -3.60 3.41
C LEU A 79 -6.83 -3.22 4.81
N CYS A 80 -5.90 -2.25 4.93
CA CYS A 80 -5.48 -1.76 6.25
C CYS A 80 -6.58 -0.96 6.98
N GLU A 81 -7.50 -0.31 6.25
CA GLU A 81 -8.70 0.30 6.85
C GLU A 81 -9.64 -0.77 7.43
N GLN A 82 -9.85 -1.89 6.72
CA GLN A 82 -10.65 -3.01 7.23
C GLN A 82 -10.04 -3.66 8.49
N LEU A 83 -8.71 -3.79 8.54
CA LEU A 83 -8.01 -4.27 9.75
C LEU A 83 -8.30 -3.37 10.95
N LEU A 84 -8.32 -2.04 10.76
CA LEU A 84 -8.64 -1.07 11.81
C LEU A 84 -10.10 -1.13 12.27
N MET A 85 -11.02 -1.36 11.34
CA MET A 85 -12.45 -1.48 11.65
C MET A 85 -12.82 -2.83 12.29
N GLY A 86 -11.87 -3.77 12.36
CA GLY A 86 -12.12 -5.12 12.86
C GLY A 86 -12.97 -5.98 11.92
N GLU A 87 -13.12 -5.57 10.66
CA GLU A 87 -13.93 -6.24 9.62
C GLU A 87 -13.13 -7.36 8.95
N THR A 88 -12.52 -8.25 9.73
CA THR A 88 -11.71 -9.38 9.22
C THR A 88 -12.55 -10.49 8.57
N SER A 89 -13.88 -10.39 8.58
CA SER A 89 -14.81 -11.37 8.01
C SER A 89 -14.76 -11.50 6.49
N LEU A 90 -14.03 -10.62 5.78
CA LEU A 90 -13.90 -10.60 4.31
C LEU A 90 -12.50 -10.96 3.79
N ILE A 91 -11.52 -11.26 4.65
CA ILE A 91 -10.13 -11.63 4.25
C ILE A 91 -10.01 -13.15 3.97
N LYS A 92 -11.13 -13.81 3.65
CA LYS A 92 -11.15 -15.20 3.18
C LYS A 92 -11.84 -15.23 1.82
N GLU A 93 -11.04 -15.14 0.78
CA GLU A 93 -11.07 -15.99 -0.43
C GLU A 93 -9.98 -15.57 -1.43
#